data_AF-A0A427WSV4-F1
#
_entry.id   AF-A0A427WSV4-F1
#
_cell.length_a   1.000
_cell.length_b   1.000
_cell.length_c   1.000
_cell.angle_alpha   90.00
_cell.angle_beta   90.00
_cell.angle_gamma   90.00
#
_symmetry.space_group_name_H-M   'P 1'
#
loop_
_entity.id
_entity.type
_entity.pdbx_description
1 polymer ?
#
loop_
_entity_poly.entity_id
_entity_poly.type
_entity_poly.pdbx_seq_one_letter_code
_entity_poly.pdbx_strand_id
1 'polypeptide(L)'
;MDRRHFLRFSGAVCAAGALPQIARAGNPVSAGWRAFELTTDISVQDPGAHTRLWIPVPYAVDTAYQRGAQSAWQVGGGGTARLAQAPGYGVQMLVVEWPDAQAPRTVTITSRFQTRNRRVDLTQPPPADAPRESPAALREYLKPTALLPTDGIVKTTADRITRGRQGDLARARAIYEWVVENTCRTASTRGCGVGDVRYMLTANDLNGKCADINSLFVALARAAGIPARDAYGLRVADSELGYKSLGKSGDVTKAQHCRAEFYAAGYGWIPVDPADVRKVMLEEPPGELPLTDAKVRAARVMLFGAWEMNWVAYNHGHDVALPGAAHGPVPFLMYPNGETADGRLDSLDPDGFRYRLSARPVSI
;
A
#
# COMPACT_ATOMS: atom_id res chain seq x y z
N MET A 1 -10.08 -52.95 -76.57
CA MET A 1 -8.75 -52.52 -76.08
C MET A 1 -9.03 -51.38 -75.10
N ASP A 2 -8.69 -51.37 -73.82
CA ASP A 2 -7.83 -52.18 -72.96
C ASP A 2 -8.30 -51.99 -71.50
N ARG A 3 -8.04 -52.98 -70.66
CA ARG A 3 -8.26 -52.99 -69.20
C ARG A 3 -7.00 -52.42 -68.53
N ARG A 4 -7.15 -51.73 -67.39
CA ARG A 4 -6.35 -51.85 -66.14
C ARG A 4 -6.18 -50.51 -65.40
N HIS A 5 -6.59 -50.55 -64.13
CA HIS A 5 -5.93 -49.97 -62.95
C HIS A 5 -5.28 -48.58 -63.07
N PHE A 6 -5.79 -47.62 -62.28
CA PHE A 6 -4.91 -46.92 -61.35
C PHE A 6 -5.66 -46.48 -60.08
N LEU A 7 -4.94 -46.61 -58.96
CA LEU A 7 -5.37 -46.55 -57.58
C LEU A 7 -5.45 -45.12 -57.04
N ARG A 8 -6.47 -44.87 -56.22
CA ARG A 8 -6.44 -44.31 -54.85
C ARG A 8 -5.38 -43.24 -54.55
N PHE A 9 -5.81 -42.05 -54.15
CA PHE A 9 -5.42 -41.40 -52.89
C PHE A 9 -6.36 -40.19 -52.65
N SER A 10 -7.34 -40.37 -51.74
CA SER A 10 -8.14 -39.27 -51.21
C SER A 10 -7.41 -38.69 -49.99
N GLY A 11 -6.71 -37.57 -50.17
CA GLY A 11 -6.15 -36.80 -49.06
C GLY A 11 -7.20 -35.83 -48.51
N ALA A 12 -7.72 -36.11 -47.33
CA ALA A 12 -8.56 -35.17 -46.58
C ALA A 12 -7.65 -34.11 -45.94
N VAL A 13 -7.75 -32.87 -46.42
CA VAL A 13 -7.14 -31.70 -45.76
C VAL A 13 -8.09 -31.24 -44.65
N CYS A 14 -7.80 -31.64 -43.41
CA CYS A 14 -8.43 -31.04 -42.24
C CYS A 14 -7.79 -29.67 -41.98
N ALA A 15 -8.50 -28.60 -42.34
CA ALA A 15 -8.18 -27.25 -41.89
C ALA A 15 -8.40 -27.17 -40.37
N ALA A 16 -7.32 -27.22 -39.59
CA ALA A 16 -7.36 -26.93 -38.17
C ALA A 16 -7.57 -25.42 -37.97
N GLY A 17 -8.81 -25.03 -37.67
CA GLY A 17 -9.12 -23.68 -37.22
C GLY A 17 -8.40 -23.39 -35.91
N ALA A 18 -7.53 -22.37 -35.90
CA ALA A 18 -6.91 -21.85 -34.70
C ALA A 18 -8.01 -21.22 -33.81
N LEU A 19 -8.40 -21.91 -32.75
CA LEU A 19 -9.21 -21.34 -31.69
C LEU A 19 -8.40 -20.24 -30.98
N PRO A 20 -9.00 -19.08 -30.66
CA PRO A 20 -8.32 -18.05 -29.90
C PRO A 20 -7.93 -18.63 -28.53
N GLN A 21 -6.64 -18.52 -28.20
CA GLN A 21 -6.15 -18.83 -26.87
C GLN A 21 -6.80 -17.86 -25.89
N ILE A 22 -7.84 -18.32 -25.20
CA ILE A 22 -8.34 -17.68 -23.99
C ILE A 22 -7.13 -17.64 -23.05
N ALA A 23 -6.63 -16.43 -22.78
CA ALA A 23 -5.57 -16.19 -21.83
C ALA A 23 -5.95 -16.85 -20.50
N ARG A 24 -5.29 -17.97 -20.19
CA ARG A 24 -5.40 -18.59 -18.86
C ARG A 24 -4.83 -17.59 -17.87
N ALA A 25 -5.63 -17.28 -16.86
CA ALA A 25 -5.25 -16.48 -15.71
C ALA A 25 -3.84 -16.89 -15.22
N GLY A 26 -3.03 -15.89 -14.86
CA GLY A 26 -1.65 -16.07 -14.43
C GLY A 26 -1.48 -17.13 -13.34
N ASN A 27 -0.25 -17.62 -13.21
CA ASN A 27 0.14 -18.64 -12.22
C ASN A 27 -0.58 -18.42 -10.87
N PRO A 28 -1.11 -19.50 -10.25
CA PRO A 28 -1.75 -19.37 -8.96
C PRO A 28 -0.75 -18.77 -7.98
N VAL A 29 -1.11 -17.61 -7.46
CA VAL A 29 -0.46 -16.95 -6.34
C VAL A 29 -0.20 -17.96 -5.22
N SER A 30 1.00 -17.92 -4.64
CA SER A 30 1.28 -18.73 -3.45
C SER A 30 0.31 -18.37 -2.32
N ALA A 31 -0.57 -19.32 -1.96
CA ALA A 31 -1.48 -19.18 -0.82
C ALA A 31 -0.75 -19.34 0.53
N GLY A 32 0.51 -19.75 0.49
CA GLY A 32 1.36 -19.97 1.65
C GLY A 32 1.86 -18.66 2.27
N TRP A 33 2.28 -18.75 3.51
CA TRP A 33 3.06 -17.71 4.16
C TRP A 33 4.46 -17.65 3.53
N ARG A 34 4.99 -16.44 3.33
CA ARG A 34 6.36 -16.16 2.91
C ARG A 34 7.04 -15.38 4.02
N ALA A 35 8.28 -15.74 4.34
CA ALA A 35 9.05 -15.06 5.38
C ALA A 35 10.04 -14.06 4.75
N PHE A 36 10.19 -12.92 5.41
CA PHE A 36 11.08 -11.84 4.98
C PHE A 36 11.88 -11.30 6.16
N GLU A 37 13.06 -10.78 5.84
CA GLU A 37 13.85 -9.93 6.71
C GLU A 37 13.98 -8.54 6.05
N LEU A 38 13.67 -7.50 6.82
CA LEU A 38 13.84 -6.10 6.47
C LEU A 38 14.89 -5.48 7.38
N THR A 39 15.95 -4.94 6.79
CA THR A 39 16.97 -4.16 7.50
C THR A 39 16.79 -2.68 7.21
N THR A 40 16.75 -1.86 8.26
CA THR A 40 16.77 -0.40 8.20
C THR A 40 18.07 0.10 8.80
N ASP A 41 18.91 0.74 7.98
CA ASP A 41 20.16 1.35 8.41
C ASP A 41 20.05 2.87 8.32
N ILE A 42 20.43 3.59 9.38
CA ILE A 42 20.41 5.05 9.46
C ILE A 42 21.74 5.54 10.02
N SER A 43 22.31 6.59 9.43
CA SER A 43 23.53 7.24 9.92
C SER A 43 23.35 8.76 9.98
N VAL A 44 23.12 9.29 11.19
CA VAL A 44 22.89 10.73 11.37
C VAL A 44 24.22 11.47 11.32
N GLN A 45 24.32 12.50 10.47
CA GLN A 45 25.54 13.29 10.32
C GLN A 45 25.65 14.46 11.29
N ASP A 46 24.52 14.99 11.76
CA ASP A 46 24.53 16.21 12.55
C ASP A 46 25.26 15.97 13.88
N PRO A 47 26.32 16.75 14.19
CA PRO A 47 26.98 16.71 15.50
C PRO A 47 26.15 17.40 16.59
N GLY A 48 25.01 18.02 16.30
CA GLY A 48 24.16 18.71 17.27
C GLY A 48 23.62 17.81 18.38
N ALA A 49 23.47 18.35 19.59
CA ALA A 49 22.84 17.65 20.71
C ALA A 49 21.33 17.40 20.45
N HIS A 50 20.74 16.49 21.22
CA HIS A 50 19.29 16.22 21.22
C HIS A 50 18.68 15.70 19.90
N THR A 51 19.46 14.95 19.11
CA THR A 51 18.90 14.26 17.94
C THR A 51 17.90 13.20 18.36
N ARG A 52 16.73 13.19 17.69
CA ARG A 52 15.70 12.18 17.86
C ARG A 52 15.25 11.64 16.51
N LEU A 53 15.07 10.33 16.42
CA LEU A 53 14.49 9.64 15.27
C LEU A 53 13.20 8.92 15.66
N TRP A 54 12.26 8.85 14.73
CA TRP A 54 11.05 8.03 14.79
C TRP A 54 11.00 7.14 13.57
N ILE A 55 11.23 5.85 13.77
CA ILE A 55 11.42 4.90 12.68
C ILE A 55 10.21 3.94 12.68
N PRO A 56 9.43 3.86 11.58
CA PRO A 56 8.33 2.92 11.50
C PRO A 56 8.84 1.49 11.61
N VAL A 57 8.06 0.64 12.26
CA VAL A 57 8.32 -0.80 12.36
C VAL A 57 7.10 -1.60 11.87
N PRO A 58 7.28 -2.80 11.29
CA PRO A 58 6.18 -3.73 11.05
C PRO A 58 5.32 -3.95 12.30
N TYR A 59 4.00 -4.03 12.11
CA TYR A 59 3.10 -4.37 13.21
C TYR A 59 3.46 -5.71 13.85
N ALA A 60 3.72 -5.69 15.17
CA ALA A 60 3.98 -6.87 15.99
C ALA A 60 2.72 -7.75 16.21
N VAL A 61 1.53 -7.23 15.93
CA VAL A 61 0.26 -7.96 16.08
C VAL A 61 -0.02 -8.78 14.83
N ASP A 62 -0.29 -10.07 15.04
CA ASP A 62 -0.69 -10.97 13.97
C ASP A 62 -2.05 -10.57 13.36
N THR A 63 -2.10 -10.58 12.03
CA THR A 63 -3.30 -10.35 11.23
C THR A 63 -3.57 -11.56 10.34
N ALA A 64 -4.68 -11.52 9.61
CA ALA A 64 -4.97 -12.53 8.61
C ALA A 64 -3.97 -12.56 7.45
N TYR A 65 -3.03 -11.61 7.32
CA TYR A 65 -2.12 -11.49 6.17
C TYR A 65 -0.66 -11.19 6.55
N GLN A 66 -0.38 -10.93 7.83
CA GLN A 66 0.95 -10.62 8.36
C GLN A 66 1.10 -11.24 9.76
N ARG A 67 2.22 -11.91 10.05
CA ARG A 67 2.46 -12.50 11.38
C ARG A 67 3.93 -12.51 11.78
N GLY A 68 4.17 -12.64 13.08
CA GLY A 68 5.50 -12.89 13.63
C GLY A 68 6.50 -11.76 13.40
N ALA A 69 6.03 -10.52 13.33
CA ALA A 69 6.89 -9.36 13.22
C ALA A 69 7.69 -9.15 14.50
N GLN A 70 8.99 -9.43 14.42
CA GLN A 70 9.96 -9.26 15.49
C GLN A 70 11.04 -8.32 15.01
N SER A 71 11.25 -7.23 15.74
CA SER A 71 12.29 -6.24 15.44
C SER A 71 13.35 -6.26 16.52
N ALA A 72 14.61 -6.37 16.11
CA ALA A 72 15.78 -6.14 16.94
C ALA A 72 16.54 -4.93 16.42
N TRP A 73 17.22 -4.19 17.30
CA TRP A 73 17.96 -3.00 16.90
C TRP A 73 19.29 -2.86 17.62
N GLN A 74 20.21 -2.15 16.96
CA GLN A 74 21.49 -1.70 17.50
C GLN A 74 21.59 -0.19 17.32
N VAL A 75 22.09 0.50 18.34
CA VAL A 75 22.28 1.95 18.33
C VAL A 75 23.74 2.24 18.66
N GLY A 76 24.42 2.95 17.76
CA GLY A 76 25.78 3.44 17.95
C GLY A 76 25.83 4.86 18.51
N GLY A 77 27.00 5.30 18.96
CA GLY A 77 27.23 6.70 19.37
C GLY A 77 26.57 7.10 20.69
N GLY A 78 26.34 6.16 21.61
CA GLY A 78 25.79 6.45 22.94
C GLY A 78 24.28 6.74 22.97
N GLY A 79 23.57 6.49 21.87
CA GLY A 79 22.12 6.68 21.81
C GLY A 79 21.34 5.62 22.56
N THR A 80 20.10 5.95 22.89
CA THR A 80 19.14 5.00 23.47
C THR A 80 17.97 4.80 22.53
N ALA A 81 17.35 3.62 22.58
CA ALA A 81 16.19 3.32 21.77
C ALA A 81 15.10 2.64 22.59
N ARG A 82 13.85 2.97 22.27
CA ARG A 82 12.66 2.38 22.87
C ARG A 82 11.54 2.30 21.86
N LEU A 83 10.71 1.27 21.96
CA LEU A 83 9.43 1.26 21.25
C LEU A 83 8.50 2.29 21.88
N ALA A 84 7.79 3.03 21.04
CA ALA A 84 6.76 3.94 21.44
C ALA A 84 5.51 3.74 20.58
N GLN A 85 4.37 4.18 21.11
CA GLN A 85 3.10 4.13 20.42
C GLN A 85 2.50 5.54 20.41
N ALA A 86 2.17 6.05 19.23
CA ALA A 86 1.41 7.29 19.11
C ALA A 86 -0.08 7.05 19.45
N PRO A 87 -0.77 8.04 20.07
CA PRO A 87 -2.18 7.94 20.40
C PRO A 87 -3.08 7.87 19.14
N GLY A 88 -4.35 7.53 19.32
CA GLY A 88 -5.36 7.47 18.25
C GLY A 88 -5.37 6.12 17.52
N TYR A 89 -4.39 5.90 16.64
CA TYR A 89 -4.34 4.72 15.76
C TYR A 89 -3.39 3.61 16.22
N GLY A 90 -2.77 3.79 17.38
CA GLY A 90 -1.81 2.84 17.93
C GLY A 90 -0.59 2.62 17.03
N VAL A 91 -0.10 3.69 16.40
CA VAL A 91 1.06 3.63 15.51
C VAL A 91 2.31 3.32 16.32
N GLN A 92 2.92 2.16 16.09
CA GLN A 92 4.17 1.78 16.72
C GLN A 92 5.37 2.29 15.92
N MET A 93 6.41 2.70 16.64
CA MET A 93 7.66 3.19 16.08
C MET A 93 8.81 2.95 17.05
N LEU A 94 10.02 2.81 16.50
CA LEU A 94 11.24 2.89 17.30
C LEU A 94 11.61 4.37 17.46
N VAL A 95 11.68 4.84 18.70
CA VAL A 95 12.21 6.17 19.03
C VAL A 95 13.66 6.00 19.43
N VAL A 96 14.56 6.70 18.73
CA VAL A 96 16.01 6.69 19.03
C VAL A 96 16.43 8.10 19.40
N GLU A 97 17.15 8.24 20.52
CA GLU A 97 17.52 9.54 21.08
C GLU A 97 19.01 9.56 21.40
N TRP A 98 19.69 10.63 20.96
CA TRP A 98 21.05 10.97 21.38
C TRP A 98 21.01 12.30 22.14
N PRO A 99 21.24 12.30 23.47
CA PRO A 99 21.29 13.55 24.23
C PRO A 99 22.51 14.38 23.82
N ASP A 100 23.67 13.74 23.64
CA ASP A 100 24.95 14.39 23.43
C ASP A 100 25.45 14.28 21.99
N ALA A 101 26.22 15.28 21.58
CA ALA A 101 26.89 15.51 20.29
C ALA A 101 27.97 14.47 19.88
N GLN A 102 27.75 13.17 20.15
CA GLN A 102 28.73 12.11 19.87
C GLN A 102 28.49 11.46 18.50
N ALA A 103 29.55 11.24 17.74
CA ALA A 103 29.52 10.55 16.44
C ALA A 103 30.43 9.31 16.46
N PRO A 104 30.16 8.27 15.63
CA PRO A 104 29.05 8.16 14.68
C PRO A 104 27.73 7.75 15.36
N ARG A 105 26.62 8.36 14.94
CA ARG A 105 25.26 8.01 15.38
C ARG A 105 24.61 7.11 14.36
N THR A 106 24.51 5.83 14.68
CA THR A 106 23.97 4.83 13.77
C THR A 106 22.80 4.09 14.40
N VAL A 107 21.85 3.68 13.55
CA VAL A 107 20.79 2.74 13.92
C VAL A 107 20.75 1.66 12.87
N THR A 108 20.77 0.41 13.32
CA THR A 108 20.40 -0.73 12.48
C THR A 108 19.21 -1.42 13.12
N ILE A 109 18.12 -1.59 12.37
CA ILE A 109 16.94 -2.35 12.78
C ILE A 109 16.77 -3.54 11.86
N THR A 110 16.69 -4.74 12.41
CA THR A 110 16.36 -5.95 11.66
C THR A 110 14.98 -6.43 12.07
N SER A 111 14.05 -6.47 11.13
CA SER A 111 12.69 -6.96 11.34
C SER A 111 12.45 -8.24 10.55
N ARG A 112 12.02 -9.31 11.22
CA ARG A 112 11.58 -10.55 10.58
C ARG A 112 10.08 -10.69 10.71
N PHE A 113 9.41 -11.08 9.64
CA PHE A 113 7.97 -11.25 9.62
C PHE A 113 7.57 -12.19 8.49
N GLN A 114 6.33 -12.66 8.52
CA GLN A 114 5.74 -13.45 7.45
C GLN A 114 4.51 -12.75 6.89
N THR A 115 4.29 -12.86 5.58
CA THR A 115 3.10 -12.35 4.92
C THR A 115 2.48 -13.41 4.01
N ARG A 116 1.17 -13.31 3.77
CA ARG A 116 0.47 -14.15 2.79
C ARG A 116 -0.55 -13.32 2.03
N ASN A 117 -0.75 -13.61 0.75
CA ASN A 117 -1.63 -12.81 -0.09
C ASN A 117 -3.06 -12.81 0.45
N ARG A 118 -3.71 -11.64 0.39
CA ARG A 118 -5.04 -11.41 0.97
C ARG A 118 -6.05 -11.29 -0.15
N ARG A 119 -7.16 -12.03 -0.06
CA ARG A 119 -8.30 -11.93 -0.97
C ARG A 119 -9.59 -12.13 -0.20
N VAL A 120 -10.57 -11.27 -0.45
CA VAL A 120 -11.96 -11.44 -0.02
C VAL A 120 -12.76 -11.87 -1.24
N ASP A 121 -13.53 -12.95 -1.14
CA ASP A 121 -14.46 -13.34 -2.19
C ASP A 121 -15.71 -12.46 -2.11
N LEU A 122 -15.89 -11.62 -3.12
CA LEU A 122 -17.00 -10.67 -3.24
C LEU A 122 -18.09 -11.17 -4.20
N THR A 123 -17.96 -12.40 -4.72
CA THR A 123 -18.93 -13.02 -5.63
C THR A 123 -20.02 -13.79 -4.89
N GLN A 124 -19.74 -14.16 -3.64
CA GLN A 124 -20.68 -14.84 -2.75
C GLN A 124 -21.14 -13.89 -1.63
N PRO A 125 -22.34 -14.11 -1.05
CA PRO A 125 -22.73 -13.46 0.20
C PRO A 125 -21.69 -13.70 1.30
N PRO A 126 -21.57 -12.80 2.27
CA PRO A 126 -20.63 -12.97 3.36
C PRO A 126 -20.97 -14.22 4.19
N PRO A 127 -19.98 -14.97 4.71
CA PRO A 127 -20.21 -16.05 5.65
C PRO A 127 -20.97 -15.55 6.89
N ALA A 128 -21.87 -16.37 7.44
CA ALA A 128 -22.67 -16.01 8.61
C ALA A 128 -21.82 -15.77 9.87
N ASP A 129 -20.65 -16.41 9.94
CA ASP A 129 -19.67 -16.41 11.03
C ASP A 129 -18.48 -15.47 10.76
N ALA A 130 -18.55 -14.62 9.74
CA ALA A 130 -17.46 -13.71 9.41
C ALA A 130 -17.10 -12.81 10.61
N PRO A 131 -15.79 -12.69 10.95
CA PRO A 131 -15.33 -11.86 12.06
C PRO A 131 -15.84 -10.43 11.93
N ARG A 132 -16.45 -9.92 13.01
CA ARG A 132 -16.93 -8.54 13.06
C ARG A 132 -15.91 -7.66 13.74
N GLU A 133 -15.70 -6.49 13.17
CA GLU A 133 -14.89 -5.45 13.78
C GLU A 133 -15.68 -4.78 14.92
N SER A 134 -14.97 -4.28 15.92
CA SER A 134 -15.61 -3.60 17.04
C SER A 134 -16.30 -2.30 16.57
N PRO A 135 -17.49 -1.95 17.09
CA PRO A 135 -18.13 -0.67 16.76
C PRO A 135 -17.26 0.55 17.07
N ALA A 136 -16.38 0.46 18.07
CA ALA A 136 -15.43 1.51 18.40
C ALA A 136 -14.39 1.72 17.29
N ALA A 137 -13.79 0.64 16.78
CA ALA A 137 -12.86 0.73 15.66
C ALA A 137 -13.53 1.23 14.37
N LEU A 138 -14.76 0.79 14.08
CA LEU A 138 -15.50 1.29 12.91
C LEU A 138 -15.81 2.79 13.02
N ARG A 139 -16.21 3.28 14.20
CA ARG A 139 -16.40 4.72 14.42
C ARG A 139 -15.11 5.51 14.30
N GLU A 140 -13.98 4.95 14.73
CA GLU A 140 -12.68 5.60 14.58
C GLU A 140 -12.36 5.84 13.09
N TYR A 141 -12.53 4.82 12.26
CA TYR A 141 -12.26 4.88 10.82
C TYR A 141 -13.39 5.52 9.99
N LEU A 142 -14.35 6.19 10.65
CA LEU A 142 -15.29 7.12 10.03
C LEU A 142 -14.91 8.59 10.26
N LYS A 143 -14.04 8.87 11.24
CA LYS A 143 -13.68 10.24 11.60
C LYS A 143 -12.87 10.93 10.49
N PRO A 144 -13.05 12.26 10.32
CA PRO A 144 -12.17 13.05 9.49
C PRO A 144 -10.78 13.15 10.12
N THR A 145 -9.79 13.43 9.29
CA THR A 145 -8.42 13.81 9.70
C THR A 145 -8.10 15.19 9.13
N ALA A 146 -6.95 15.78 9.48
CA ALA A 146 -6.57 17.10 8.96
C ALA A 146 -6.56 17.16 7.43
N LEU A 147 -6.07 16.10 6.77
CA LEU A 147 -5.95 16.02 5.31
C LEU A 147 -7.07 15.23 4.61
N LEU A 148 -7.87 14.46 5.37
CA LEU A 148 -9.02 13.72 4.86
C LEU A 148 -10.30 14.20 5.57
N PRO A 149 -10.76 15.44 5.33
CA PRO A 149 -12.05 15.89 5.84
C PRO A 149 -13.19 15.08 5.20
N THR A 150 -14.31 14.96 5.89
CA THR A 150 -15.47 14.17 5.43
C THR A 150 -16.70 15.02 5.11
N ASP A 151 -16.52 16.34 5.04
CA ASP A 151 -17.55 17.34 4.81
C ASP A 151 -17.32 18.13 3.50
N GLY A 152 -18.07 19.22 3.29
CA GLY A 152 -17.88 20.16 2.19
C GLY A 152 -17.79 19.50 0.80
N ILE A 153 -16.72 19.81 0.07
CA ILE A 153 -16.49 19.28 -1.28
C ILE A 153 -16.25 17.77 -1.28
N VAL A 154 -15.66 17.20 -0.22
CA VAL A 154 -15.46 15.75 -0.09
C VAL A 154 -16.80 15.04 0.01
N LYS A 155 -17.68 15.51 0.90
CA LYS A 155 -19.04 14.97 1.05
C LYS A 155 -19.87 15.11 -0.21
N THR A 156 -19.85 16.30 -0.82
CA THR A 156 -20.58 16.56 -2.07
C THR A 156 -20.13 15.63 -3.19
N THR A 157 -18.82 15.39 -3.29
CA THR A 157 -18.25 14.48 -4.28
C THR A 157 -18.64 13.03 -4.00
N ALA A 158 -18.52 12.58 -2.75
CA ALA A 158 -18.91 11.23 -2.33
C ALA A 158 -20.41 10.96 -2.58
N ASP A 159 -21.29 11.91 -2.26
CA ASP A 159 -22.73 11.80 -2.49
C ASP A 159 -23.07 11.72 -3.98
N ARG A 160 -22.36 12.47 -4.82
CA ARG A 160 -22.51 12.40 -6.28
C ARG A 160 -22.13 11.02 -6.81
N ILE A 161 -20.98 10.49 -6.39
CA ILE A 161 -20.47 9.19 -6.85
C ILE A 161 -21.38 8.02 -6.39
N THR A 162 -21.86 8.10 -5.15
CA THR A 162 -22.62 7.01 -4.51
C THR A 162 -24.13 7.08 -4.75
N ARG A 163 -24.63 8.11 -5.44
CA ARG A 163 -26.06 8.31 -5.72
C ARG A 163 -26.69 7.06 -6.36
N GLY A 164 -27.78 6.58 -5.78
CA GLY A 164 -28.52 5.42 -6.26
C GLY A 164 -27.83 4.06 -6.03
N ARG A 165 -26.68 4.02 -5.35
CA ARG A 165 -25.99 2.77 -4.98
C ARG A 165 -26.42 2.32 -3.59
N GLN A 166 -26.80 1.05 -3.46
CA GLN A 166 -27.25 0.48 -2.19
C GLN A 166 -26.17 -0.38 -1.55
N GLY A 167 -26.00 -0.23 -0.23
CA GLY A 167 -25.02 -0.99 0.55
C GLY A 167 -23.57 -0.49 0.42
N ASP A 168 -22.74 -0.90 1.35
CA ASP A 168 -21.34 -0.43 1.45
C ASP A 168 -20.50 -0.90 0.26
N LEU A 169 -20.67 -2.16 -0.16
CA LEU A 169 -19.90 -2.74 -1.25
C LEU A 169 -20.12 -2.02 -2.58
N ALA A 170 -21.38 -1.72 -2.95
CA ALA A 170 -21.68 -1.04 -4.21
C ALA A 170 -21.22 0.43 -4.19
N ARG A 171 -21.35 1.11 -3.04
CA ARG A 171 -20.89 2.48 -2.86
C ARG A 171 -19.37 2.58 -2.89
N ALA A 172 -18.66 1.71 -2.15
CA ALA A 172 -17.20 1.64 -2.18
C ALA A 172 -16.67 1.28 -3.57
N ARG A 173 -17.32 0.35 -4.29
CA ARG A 173 -16.96 0.06 -5.68
C ARG A 173 -17.12 1.29 -6.57
N ALA A 174 -18.24 2.00 -6.49
CA ALA A 174 -18.42 3.22 -7.28
C ALA A 174 -17.33 4.27 -7.01
N ILE A 175 -16.92 4.44 -5.76
CA ILE A 175 -15.81 5.32 -5.36
C ILE A 175 -14.49 4.82 -5.95
N TYR A 176 -14.18 3.54 -5.81
CA TYR A 176 -12.96 2.94 -6.37
C TYR A 176 -12.87 3.15 -7.89
N GLU A 177 -13.93 2.83 -8.62
CA GLU A 177 -13.96 3.00 -10.08
C GLU A 177 -13.78 4.48 -10.46
N TRP A 178 -14.47 5.39 -9.76
CA TRP A 178 -14.34 6.82 -10.00
C TRP A 178 -12.91 7.31 -9.75
N VAL A 179 -12.26 6.89 -8.66
CA VAL A 179 -10.87 7.26 -8.35
C VAL A 179 -9.93 6.77 -9.44
N VAL A 180 -10.05 5.51 -9.91
CA VAL A 180 -9.22 4.98 -11.00
C VAL A 180 -9.40 5.78 -12.30
N GLU A 181 -10.63 6.20 -12.61
CA GLU A 181 -10.95 6.92 -13.83
C GLU A 181 -10.57 8.41 -13.81
N ASN A 182 -10.57 9.05 -12.62
CA ASN A 182 -10.41 10.49 -12.48
C ASN A 182 -9.05 10.93 -11.93
N THR A 183 -8.17 10.00 -11.57
CA THR A 183 -6.80 10.29 -11.11
C THR A 183 -5.75 9.86 -12.14
N CYS A 184 -4.58 10.48 -12.11
CA CYS A 184 -3.37 9.99 -12.79
C CYS A 184 -2.22 9.82 -11.80
N ARG A 185 -1.34 8.87 -12.10
CA ARG A 185 -0.08 8.70 -11.38
C ARG A 185 0.92 9.72 -11.91
N THR A 186 1.52 10.52 -11.03
CA THR A 186 2.51 11.54 -11.41
C THR A 186 3.89 11.15 -10.89
N ALA A 187 4.82 10.83 -11.79
CA ALA A 187 6.16 10.35 -11.42
C ALA A 187 6.97 11.38 -10.60
N SER A 188 6.80 12.67 -10.89
CA SER A 188 7.51 13.80 -10.28
C SER A 188 7.01 14.18 -8.87
N THR A 189 5.84 13.68 -8.44
CA THR A 189 5.35 13.90 -7.06
C THR A 189 6.38 13.38 -6.06
N ARG A 190 6.76 14.20 -5.08
CA ARG A 190 7.74 13.81 -4.06
C ARG A 190 7.20 12.70 -3.17
N GLY A 191 8.07 11.76 -2.78
CA GLY A 191 7.68 10.62 -1.95
C GLY A 191 6.51 9.83 -2.54
N CYS A 192 5.52 9.54 -1.69
CA CYS A 192 4.28 8.86 -2.05
C CYS A 192 3.09 9.82 -2.23
N GLY A 193 3.31 11.14 -2.15
CA GLY A 193 2.22 12.11 -2.06
C GLY A 193 2.03 12.68 -0.66
N VAL A 194 1.25 13.75 -0.56
CA VAL A 194 0.91 14.40 0.72
C VAL A 194 -0.40 13.84 1.27
N GLY A 195 -1.32 13.41 0.40
CA GLY A 195 -2.65 12.93 0.81
C GLY A 195 -3.64 14.03 1.17
N ASP A 196 -3.43 15.27 0.71
CA ASP A 196 -4.35 16.39 0.96
C ASP A 196 -5.58 16.33 0.04
N VAL A 197 -6.58 15.55 0.46
CA VAL A 197 -7.79 15.31 -0.31
C VAL A 197 -8.61 16.58 -0.51
N ARG A 198 -8.59 17.48 0.48
CA ARG A 198 -9.31 18.75 0.38
C ARG A 198 -8.73 19.59 -0.75
N TYR A 199 -7.41 19.73 -0.77
CA TYR A 199 -6.72 20.44 -1.84
C TYR A 199 -6.98 19.78 -3.19
N MET A 200 -6.79 18.46 -3.31
CA MET A 200 -6.98 17.73 -4.56
C MET A 200 -8.35 18.00 -5.18
N LEU A 201 -9.43 17.88 -4.40
CA LEU A 201 -10.80 18.12 -4.89
C LEU A 201 -11.08 19.61 -5.15
N THR A 202 -10.56 20.52 -4.32
CA THR A 202 -10.83 21.96 -4.46
C THR A 202 -10.09 22.56 -5.66
N ALA A 203 -8.83 22.18 -5.86
CA ALA A 203 -8.01 22.60 -6.98
C ALA A 203 -8.33 21.84 -8.27
N ASN A 204 -9.12 20.76 -8.18
CA ASN A 204 -9.37 19.82 -9.26
C ASN A 204 -8.06 19.24 -9.84
N ASP A 205 -7.06 19.05 -8.98
CA ASP A 205 -5.82 18.34 -9.28
C ASP A 205 -5.80 17.02 -8.49
N LEU A 206 -6.37 15.99 -9.11
CA LEU A 206 -6.53 14.67 -8.50
C LEU A 206 -5.31 13.77 -8.72
N ASN A 207 -4.24 14.31 -9.30
CA ASN A 207 -3.08 13.55 -9.70
C ASN A 207 -2.08 13.45 -8.55
N GLY A 208 -1.31 12.37 -8.53
CA GLY A 208 -0.32 12.19 -7.48
C GLY A 208 0.22 10.78 -7.39
N LYS A 209 0.55 10.38 -6.18
CA LYS A 209 1.07 9.05 -5.88
C LYS A 209 0.15 8.28 -4.92
N CYS A 210 0.66 7.27 -4.24
CA CYS A 210 -0.19 6.28 -3.58
C CYS A 210 -0.82 6.81 -2.30
N ALA A 211 -0.15 7.71 -1.58
CA ALA A 211 -0.78 8.44 -0.47
C ALA A 211 -1.88 9.38 -0.98
N ASP A 212 -1.71 10.04 -2.13
CA ASP A 212 -2.76 10.92 -2.69
C ASP A 212 -3.99 10.12 -3.14
N ILE A 213 -3.77 9.11 -3.99
CA ILE A 213 -4.85 8.36 -4.66
C ILE A 213 -5.60 7.45 -3.67
N ASN A 214 -4.91 6.77 -2.77
CA ASN A 214 -5.57 5.89 -1.79
C ASN A 214 -6.25 6.70 -0.67
N SER A 215 -5.66 7.82 -0.21
CA SER A 215 -6.35 8.69 0.73
C SER A 215 -7.58 9.37 0.12
N LEU A 216 -7.58 9.70 -1.18
CA LEU A 216 -8.78 10.16 -1.88
C LEU A 216 -9.91 9.12 -1.82
N PHE A 217 -9.59 7.84 -2.07
CA PHE A 217 -10.56 6.75 -1.89
C PHE A 217 -11.08 6.70 -0.45
N VAL A 218 -10.18 6.73 0.55
CA VAL A 218 -10.53 6.62 1.98
C VAL A 218 -11.42 7.77 2.41
N ALA A 219 -11.06 9.02 2.09
CA ALA A 219 -11.84 10.20 2.46
C ALA A 219 -13.25 10.18 1.84
N LEU A 220 -13.36 9.83 0.55
CA LEU A 220 -14.66 9.70 -0.11
C LEU A 220 -15.50 8.57 0.49
N ALA A 221 -14.88 7.43 0.83
CA ALA A 221 -15.57 6.32 1.48
C ALA A 221 -16.09 6.72 2.87
N ARG A 222 -15.25 7.37 3.70
CA ARG A 222 -15.64 7.89 5.02
C ARG A 222 -16.76 8.91 4.91
N ALA A 223 -16.69 9.84 3.96
CA ALA A 223 -17.73 10.82 3.70
C ALA A 223 -19.06 10.18 3.24
N ALA A 224 -19.01 9.02 2.58
CA ALA A 224 -20.18 8.21 2.26
C ALA A 224 -20.71 7.35 3.44
N GLY A 225 -20.10 7.46 4.62
CA GLY A 225 -20.46 6.70 5.82
C GLY A 225 -19.93 5.27 5.83
N ILE A 226 -18.88 4.98 5.08
CA ILE A 226 -18.23 3.65 5.02
C ILE A 226 -16.92 3.74 5.81
N PRO A 227 -16.73 2.94 6.88
CA PRO A 227 -15.46 2.92 7.59
C PRO A 227 -14.33 2.52 6.62
N ALA A 228 -13.29 3.34 6.52
CA ALA A 228 -12.20 3.12 5.58
C ALA A 228 -10.88 3.60 6.18
N ARG A 229 -9.76 3.00 5.78
CA ARG A 229 -8.43 3.36 6.28
C ARG A 229 -7.35 3.16 5.25
N ASP A 230 -6.38 4.06 5.28
CA ASP A 230 -5.10 3.86 4.62
C ASP A 230 -4.30 2.79 5.38
N ALA A 231 -3.42 2.10 4.68
CA ALA A 231 -2.49 1.13 5.19
C ALA A 231 -1.11 1.50 4.66
N TYR A 232 -0.25 1.94 5.56
CA TYR A 232 1.08 2.45 5.29
C TYR A 232 2.12 1.36 5.50
N GLY A 233 3.05 1.22 4.56
CA GLY A 233 4.00 0.11 4.57
C GLY A 233 5.10 0.22 3.53
N LEU A 234 5.75 -0.92 3.28
CA LEU A 234 6.91 -1.02 2.40
C LEU A 234 6.85 -2.29 1.56
N ARG A 235 7.16 -2.21 0.26
CA ARG A 235 7.35 -3.40 -0.58
C ARG A 235 8.64 -4.12 -0.19
N VAL A 236 8.59 -5.44 -0.17
CA VAL A 236 9.69 -6.31 0.30
C VAL A 236 10.00 -7.47 -0.63
N ALA A 237 9.21 -7.64 -1.69
CA ALA A 237 9.47 -8.60 -2.75
C ALA A 237 8.93 -8.09 -4.10
N ASP A 238 9.41 -8.71 -5.18
CA ASP A 238 8.85 -8.50 -6.50
C ASP A 238 7.44 -9.11 -6.60
N SER A 239 6.68 -8.75 -7.63
CA SER A 239 5.33 -9.29 -7.83
C SER A 239 5.39 -10.71 -8.43
N GLU A 240 4.71 -11.66 -7.78
CA GLU A 240 4.42 -13.00 -8.31
C GLU A 240 3.27 -12.99 -9.32
N LEU A 241 2.52 -11.88 -9.42
CA LEU A 241 1.40 -11.70 -10.35
C LEU A 241 1.83 -11.27 -11.76
N GLY A 242 3.13 -11.13 -12.01
CA GLY A 242 3.68 -10.75 -13.31
C GLY A 242 3.67 -9.25 -13.61
N TYR A 243 3.37 -8.40 -12.63
CA TYR A 243 3.45 -6.94 -12.75
C TYR A 243 4.82 -6.43 -12.27
N LYS A 244 5.66 -5.96 -13.18
CA LYS A 244 6.99 -5.41 -12.83
C LYS A 244 6.89 -4.16 -11.96
N SER A 245 5.83 -3.37 -12.14
CA SER A 245 5.59 -2.13 -11.40
C SER A 245 5.08 -2.35 -9.96
N LEU A 246 4.56 -3.55 -9.65
CA LEU A 246 3.88 -3.83 -8.38
C LEU A 246 4.72 -4.63 -7.39
N GLY A 247 6.04 -4.48 -7.41
CA GLY A 247 6.94 -5.13 -6.45
C GLY A 247 8.32 -4.48 -6.41
N LYS A 248 9.07 -4.75 -5.35
CA LYS A 248 10.49 -4.40 -5.22
C LYS A 248 11.17 -5.28 -4.18
N SER A 249 12.28 -5.90 -4.56
CA SER A 249 13.17 -6.67 -3.68
C SER A 249 14.58 -6.05 -3.60
N GLY A 250 15.41 -6.53 -2.65
CA GLY A 250 16.77 -6.06 -2.48
C GLY A 250 16.81 -4.68 -1.85
N ASP A 251 17.24 -3.66 -2.58
CA ASP A 251 17.17 -2.27 -2.12
C ASP A 251 15.75 -1.71 -2.24
N VAL A 252 15.10 -1.52 -1.10
CA VAL A 252 13.72 -1.08 -0.97
C VAL A 252 13.62 0.33 -0.36
N THR A 253 14.72 1.08 -0.36
CA THR A 253 14.81 2.43 0.27
C THR A 253 13.73 3.40 -0.23
N LYS A 254 13.34 3.29 -1.51
CA LYS A 254 12.32 4.11 -2.18
C LYS A 254 11.04 3.32 -2.52
N ALA A 255 10.80 2.20 -1.84
CA ALA A 255 9.71 1.27 -2.14
C ALA A 255 8.51 1.38 -1.18
N GLN A 256 8.36 2.53 -0.51
CA GLN A 256 7.21 2.82 0.34
C GLN A 256 5.94 2.77 -0.49
N HIS A 257 4.88 2.28 0.14
CA HIS A 257 3.58 2.18 -0.49
C HIS A 257 2.47 2.36 0.53
N CYS A 258 1.46 3.11 0.14
CA CYS A 258 0.20 3.19 0.87
C CYS A 258 -0.85 2.40 0.09
N ARG A 259 -1.69 1.63 0.78
CA ARG A 259 -2.88 0.95 0.25
C ARG A 259 -4.12 1.41 1.01
N ALA A 260 -5.32 1.00 0.60
CA ALA A 260 -6.53 1.31 1.34
C ALA A 260 -7.39 0.07 1.60
N GLU A 261 -8.22 0.12 2.64
CA GLU A 261 -9.26 -0.87 2.85
C GLU A 261 -10.53 -0.20 3.37
N PHE A 262 -11.68 -0.81 3.09
CA PHE A 262 -12.98 -0.38 3.59
C PHE A 262 -13.68 -1.53 4.29
N TYR A 263 -14.52 -1.22 5.27
CA TYR A 263 -15.33 -2.21 5.96
C TYR A 263 -16.68 -2.36 5.26
N ALA A 264 -17.07 -3.59 4.94
CA ALA A 264 -18.44 -3.93 4.58
C ALA A 264 -18.99 -4.97 5.54
N ALA A 265 -20.19 -4.72 6.06
CA ALA A 265 -20.84 -5.62 7.01
C ALA A 265 -20.90 -7.06 6.45
N GLY A 266 -20.47 -8.03 7.26
CA GLY A 266 -20.37 -9.43 6.89
C GLY A 266 -19.11 -9.81 6.12
N TYR A 267 -18.48 -8.92 5.34
CA TYR A 267 -17.23 -9.23 4.65
C TYR A 267 -15.99 -8.89 5.49
N GLY A 268 -16.13 -7.97 6.43
CA GLY A 268 -15.01 -7.44 7.20
C GLY A 268 -14.31 -6.32 6.43
N TRP A 269 -13.01 -6.14 6.72
CA TRP A 269 -12.16 -5.23 5.99
C TRP A 269 -11.81 -5.80 4.61
N ILE A 270 -12.15 -5.08 3.54
CA ILE A 270 -11.91 -5.44 2.15
C ILE A 270 -10.75 -4.59 1.61
N PRO A 271 -9.65 -5.22 1.15
CA PRO A 271 -8.50 -4.50 0.63
C PRO A 271 -8.79 -3.92 -0.76
N VAL A 272 -8.32 -2.70 -1.01
CA VAL A 272 -8.34 -2.05 -2.33
C VAL A 272 -7.01 -1.32 -2.61
N ASP A 273 -6.71 -1.05 -3.88
CA ASP A 273 -5.55 -0.22 -4.25
C ASP A 273 -5.72 0.46 -5.62
N PRO A 274 -6.55 1.51 -5.73
CA PRO A 274 -6.69 2.26 -6.98
C PRO A 274 -5.37 2.92 -7.42
N ALA A 275 -4.46 3.24 -6.48
CA ALA A 275 -3.15 3.80 -6.82
C ALA A 275 -2.27 2.82 -7.61
N ASP A 276 -2.26 1.53 -7.24
CA ASP A 276 -1.52 0.51 -7.99
C ASP A 276 -2.10 0.27 -9.39
N VAL A 277 -3.42 0.46 -9.60
CA VAL A 277 -4.00 0.46 -10.96
C VAL A 277 -3.38 1.58 -11.79
N ARG A 278 -3.32 2.80 -11.25
CA ARG A 278 -2.70 3.95 -11.93
C ARG A 278 -1.19 3.78 -12.10
N LYS A 279 -0.53 3.07 -11.18
CA LYS A 279 0.89 2.72 -11.31
C LYS A 279 1.14 1.73 -12.44
N VAL A 280 0.30 0.70 -12.58
CA VAL A 280 0.36 -0.22 -13.73
C VAL A 280 0.19 0.54 -15.03
N MET A 281 -0.76 1.48 -15.10
CA MET A 281 -0.92 2.33 -16.28
C MET A 281 0.37 3.09 -16.62
N LEU A 282 0.98 3.75 -15.65
CA LEU A 282 2.17 4.56 -15.90
C LEU A 282 3.42 3.73 -16.21
N GLU A 283 3.70 2.72 -15.39
CA GLU A 283 5.02 2.10 -15.27
C GLU A 283 5.11 0.67 -15.83
N GLU A 284 3.98 -0.03 -16.03
CA GLU A 284 4.04 -1.41 -16.52
C GLU A 284 4.40 -1.43 -18.01
N PRO A 285 5.42 -2.19 -18.45
CA PRO A 285 5.91 -2.12 -19.83
C PRO A 285 4.83 -2.34 -20.89
N PRO A 286 4.83 -1.54 -21.98
CA PRO A 286 5.85 -0.53 -22.34
C PRO A 286 5.80 0.82 -21.59
N GLY A 287 4.91 0.99 -20.61
CA GLY A 287 4.61 2.26 -19.96
C GLY A 287 3.44 2.97 -20.64
N GLU A 288 2.80 3.91 -19.93
CA GLU A 288 1.66 4.70 -20.41
C GLU A 288 0.51 3.86 -21.02
N LEU A 289 0.20 2.72 -20.40
CA LEU A 289 -0.87 1.83 -20.82
C LEU A 289 -2.23 2.54 -20.66
N PRO A 290 -3.11 2.44 -21.68
CA PRO A 290 -4.46 2.98 -21.58
C PRO A 290 -5.30 2.17 -20.58
N LEU A 291 -6.37 2.77 -20.06
CA LEU A 291 -7.28 2.12 -19.11
C LEU A 291 -7.93 0.83 -19.67
N THR A 292 -8.02 0.73 -20.99
CA THR A 292 -8.58 -0.42 -21.72
C THR A 292 -7.57 -1.58 -21.89
N ASP A 293 -6.29 -1.37 -21.59
CA ASP A 293 -5.26 -2.40 -21.70
C ASP A 293 -5.60 -3.62 -20.82
N ALA A 294 -5.32 -4.82 -21.33
CA ALA A 294 -5.63 -6.06 -20.63
C ALA A 294 -4.96 -6.16 -19.25
N LYS A 295 -3.71 -5.70 -19.10
CA LYS A 295 -2.99 -5.70 -17.82
C LYS A 295 -3.63 -4.73 -16.83
N VAL A 296 -4.04 -3.55 -17.30
CA VAL A 296 -4.69 -2.53 -16.49
C VAL A 296 -6.07 -3.00 -16.03
N ARG A 297 -6.87 -3.57 -16.94
CA ARG A 297 -8.17 -4.15 -16.61
C ARG A 297 -8.06 -5.28 -15.59
N ALA A 298 -7.08 -6.17 -15.75
CA ALA A 298 -6.83 -7.24 -14.80
C ALA A 298 -6.43 -6.71 -13.41
N ALA A 299 -5.56 -5.69 -13.35
CA ALA A 299 -5.18 -5.04 -12.10
C ALA A 299 -6.37 -4.36 -11.44
N ARG A 300 -7.16 -3.61 -12.21
CA ARG A 300 -8.37 -2.91 -11.76
C ARG A 300 -9.41 -3.84 -11.15
N VAL A 301 -9.62 -5.03 -11.73
CA VAL A 301 -10.51 -6.05 -11.16
C VAL A 301 -9.90 -6.67 -9.90
N MET A 302 -8.62 -7.02 -9.94
CA MET A 302 -7.95 -7.72 -8.84
C MET A 302 -7.80 -6.85 -7.59
N LEU A 303 -7.41 -5.59 -7.75
CA LEU A 303 -7.14 -4.63 -6.67
C LEU A 303 -8.42 -4.04 -6.05
N PHE A 304 -9.59 -4.59 -6.37
CA PHE A 304 -10.80 -4.42 -5.57
C PHE A 304 -11.15 -5.75 -4.89
N GLY A 305 -10.64 -5.93 -3.67
CA GLY A 305 -10.85 -7.14 -2.87
C GLY A 305 -9.61 -8.02 -2.70
N ALA A 306 -8.46 -7.66 -3.28
CA ALA A 306 -7.22 -8.37 -3.04
C ALA A 306 -5.99 -7.47 -2.90
N TRP A 307 -5.03 -7.95 -2.11
CA TRP A 307 -3.67 -7.44 -2.02
C TRP A 307 -2.69 -8.58 -2.27
N GLU A 308 -1.76 -8.33 -3.19
CA GLU A 308 -0.51 -9.08 -3.18
C GLU A 308 0.33 -8.62 -1.99
N MET A 309 0.67 -9.54 -1.10
CA MET A 309 1.43 -9.25 0.11
C MET A 309 2.93 -9.40 -0.10
N ASN A 310 3.44 -8.90 -1.23
CA ASN A 310 4.88 -8.67 -1.46
C ASN A 310 5.35 -7.36 -0.79
N TRP A 311 4.70 -7.03 0.33
CA TRP A 311 4.86 -5.82 1.12
C TRP A 311 4.56 -6.16 2.59
N VAL A 312 4.93 -5.26 3.49
CA VAL A 312 4.65 -5.34 4.93
C VAL A 312 3.91 -4.08 5.36
N ALA A 313 2.89 -4.24 6.19
CA ALA A 313 2.14 -3.14 6.78
C ALA A 313 2.80 -2.68 8.08
N TYR A 314 2.94 -1.37 8.23
CA TYR A 314 3.45 -0.70 9.43
C TYR A 314 2.31 -0.12 10.26
N ASN A 315 1.44 0.69 9.64
CA ASN A 315 0.32 1.28 10.34
C ASN A 315 -0.88 1.72 9.48
N HIS A 316 -1.95 2.16 10.15
CA HIS A 316 -3.15 2.78 9.55
C HIS A 316 -3.36 4.22 10.03
N GLY A 317 -2.32 4.84 10.60
CA GLY A 317 -2.47 6.08 11.35
C GLY A 317 -2.33 7.34 10.51
N HIS A 318 -3.21 8.31 10.78
CA HIS A 318 -3.11 9.68 10.30
C HIS A 318 -2.82 10.63 11.44
N ASP A 319 -2.38 11.85 11.11
CA ASP A 319 -2.11 12.94 12.07
C ASP A 319 -1.23 12.43 13.23
N VAL A 320 -0.19 11.68 12.88
CA VAL A 320 0.63 10.91 13.82
C VAL A 320 1.49 11.86 14.65
N ALA A 321 1.10 12.03 15.90
CA ALA A 321 1.88 12.76 16.89
C ALA A 321 3.13 11.97 17.26
N LEU A 322 4.29 12.47 16.81
CA LEU A 322 5.59 11.87 17.09
C LEU A 322 6.01 12.18 18.54
N PRO A 323 6.25 11.17 19.41
CA PRO A 323 6.55 11.40 20.81
C PRO A 323 7.77 12.31 21.03
N GLY A 324 7.56 13.43 21.72
CA GLY A 324 8.60 14.41 22.03
C GLY A 324 8.96 15.38 20.90
N ALA A 325 8.38 15.26 19.71
CA ALA A 325 8.71 16.12 18.58
C ALA A 325 8.44 17.60 18.89
N ALA A 326 9.34 18.47 18.40
CA ALA A 326 9.19 19.91 18.50
C ALA A 326 8.20 20.46 17.45
N HIS A 327 8.08 19.78 16.30
CA HIS A 327 7.13 20.13 15.26
C HIS A 327 5.85 19.30 15.35
N GLY A 328 4.80 19.77 14.67
CA GLY A 328 3.50 19.13 14.64
C GLY A 328 3.50 17.67 14.13
N PRO A 329 2.32 17.02 14.19
CA PRO A 329 2.15 15.66 13.74
C PRO A 329 2.53 15.51 12.26
N VAL A 330 2.99 14.31 11.90
CA VAL A 330 3.16 13.96 10.47
C VAL A 330 1.84 13.45 9.91
N PRO A 331 1.53 13.68 8.62
CA PRO A 331 0.29 13.18 8.01
C PRO A 331 0.10 11.67 8.16
N PHE A 332 1.20 10.92 8.08
CA PHE A 332 1.27 9.46 8.24
C PHE A 332 2.73 9.05 8.50
N LEU A 333 2.96 7.82 8.97
CA LEU A 333 4.30 7.31 9.30
C LEU A 333 4.66 6.06 8.50
N MET A 334 5.39 6.20 7.39
CA MET A 334 6.05 5.06 6.69
C MET A 334 7.48 5.34 6.25
N TYR A 335 7.97 6.54 6.52
CA TYR A 335 9.36 6.93 6.33
C TYR A 335 10.01 7.14 7.71
N PRO A 336 11.32 6.88 7.86
CA PRO A 336 12.06 7.37 9.02
C PRO A 336 11.92 8.88 9.13
N ASN A 337 11.50 9.36 10.29
CA ASN A 337 11.45 10.79 10.63
C ASN A 337 12.55 11.10 11.64
N GLY A 338 12.99 12.37 11.67
CA GLY A 338 14.01 12.79 12.61
C GLY A 338 14.04 14.28 12.81
N GLU A 339 14.48 14.69 13.99
CA GLU A 339 14.73 16.07 14.37
C GLU A 339 16.14 16.17 14.95
N THR A 340 16.83 17.24 14.58
CA THR A 340 18.15 17.59 15.10
C THR A 340 18.16 19.06 15.53
N ALA A 341 19.32 19.57 15.95
CA ALA A 341 19.45 21.00 16.30
C ALA A 341 19.12 21.92 15.10
N ASP A 342 19.33 21.43 13.87
CA ASP A 342 19.06 22.14 12.62
C ASP A 342 17.59 22.04 12.15
N GLY A 343 16.74 21.30 12.87
CA GLY A 343 15.32 21.14 12.59
C GLY A 343 14.93 19.73 12.14
N ARG A 344 13.78 19.63 11.45
CA ARG A 344 13.26 18.33 10.97
C ARG A 344 13.99 17.87 9.72
N LEU A 345 14.51 16.65 9.76
CA LEU A 345 15.15 15.99 8.62
C LEU A 345 14.11 15.68 7.53
N ASP A 346 14.53 15.77 6.27
CA ASP A 346 13.67 15.43 5.13
C ASP A 346 13.59 13.91 4.93
N SER A 347 12.50 13.32 5.43
CA SER A 347 12.23 11.87 5.30
C SER A 347 12.05 11.37 3.88
N LEU A 348 11.88 12.27 2.90
CA LEU A 348 11.71 11.91 1.48
C LEU A 348 13.02 11.97 0.69
N ASP A 349 14.10 12.43 1.33
CA ASP A 349 15.46 12.43 0.79
C ASP A 349 16.33 11.42 1.57
N PRO A 350 16.34 10.13 1.17
CA PRO A 350 17.13 9.11 1.86
C PRO A 350 18.64 9.37 1.82
N ASP A 351 19.14 10.12 0.83
CA ASP A 351 20.56 10.39 0.68
C ASP A 351 20.98 11.51 1.67
N GLY A 352 20.17 12.56 1.78
CA GLY A 352 20.35 13.63 2.77
C GLY A 352 20.09 13.15 4.21
N PHE A 353 19.02 12.39 4.45
CA PHE A 353 18.70 11.78 5.75
C PHE A 353 19.71 10.67 6.11
N ARG A 354 20.32 10.04 5.10
CA ARG A 354 21.20 8.86 5.20
C ARG A 354 20.53 7.66 5.84
N TYR A 355 19.43 7.22 5.24
CA TYR A 355 18.86 5.92 5.53
C TYR A 355 18.84 4.99 4.32
N ARG A 356 18.95 3.69 4.58
CA ARG A 356 18.83 2.63 3.59
C ARG A 356 17.89 1.54 4.13
N LEU A 357 17.06 1.01 3.24
CA LEU A 357 16.19 -0.13 3.54
C LEU A 357 16.54 -1.27 2.60
N SER A 358 16.78 -2.46 3.15
CA SER A 358 16.99 -3.67 2.35
C SER A 358 16.07 -4.79 2.78
N ALA A 359 15.49 -5.51 1.82
CA ALA A 359 14.57 -6.60 2.08
C ALA A 359 14.98 -7.85 1.31
N ARG A 360 14.88 -9.00 1.97
CA ARG A 360 15.17 -10.31 1.38
C ARG A 360 14.21 -11.37 1.89
N PRO A 361 13.85 -12.37 1.06
CA PRO A 361 13.18 -13.56 1.55
C PRO A 361 14.09 -14.34 2.49
N VAL A 362 13.49 -15.03 3.46
CA VAL A 362 14.17 -15.95 4.38
C VAL A 362 13.39 -17.26 4.49
N SER A 363 14.04 -18.32 4.96
CA SER A 363 13.37 -19.58 5.27
C SER A 363 12.46 -19.41 6.50
N ILE A 364 11.34 -20.13 6.52
CA ILE A 364 10.38 -20.19 7.63
C ILE A 364 10.96 -20.97 8.80
#